data_AF-A0A9Q9IPD3-F1
#
_entry.id   AF-A0A9Q9IPD3-F1
#
_cell.length_a   1.000
_cell.length_b   1.000
_cell.length_c   1.000
_cell.angle_alpha   90.00
_cell.angle_beta   90.00
_cell.angle_gamma   90.00
#
_symmetry.space_group_name_H-M   'P 1'
#
loop_
_entity.id
_entity.type
_entity.pdbx_description
1 polymer ?
#
loop_
_entity_poly.entity_id
_entity_poly.type
_entity_poly.pdbx_seq_one_letter_code
_entity_poly.pdbx_strand_id
1 'polypeptide(L)' 'MRLPRSLAEAAVAAWNRDELDEVSDEIREEYELREDAAELAFIGLAVSERGTWDGEQVIVDLDVAEVAAALRAAR' A
#
# COMPACT_ATOMS: atom_id res chain seq x y z
N MET A 1 11.95 2.88 6.50
CA MET A 1 11.36 1.55 6.77
C MET A 1 12.02 0.49 5.89
N ARG A 2 12.12 -0.77 6.35
CA ARG A 2 12.57 -1.92 5.55
C ARG A 2 11.37 -2.82 5.24
N LEU A 3 11.13 -3.10 3.97
CA LEU A 3 10.06 -3.98 3.50
C LEU A 3 10.65 -5.18 2.76
N PRO A 4 10.08 -6.40 2.91
CA PRO A 4 10.35 -7.49 2.00
C PRO A 4 10.02 -7.09 0.56
N ARG A 5 10.87 -7.49 -0.39
CA ARG A 5 10.68 -7.18 -1.81
C ARG A 5 9.28 -7.55 -2.31
N SER A 6 8.81 -8.75 -1.97
CA SER A 6 7.48 -9.24 -2.38
C SER A 6 6.34 -8.36 -1.88
N LEU A 7 6.46 -7.81 -0.67
CA LEU A 7 5.46 -6.89 -0.11
C LEU A 7 5.51 -5.53 -0.81
N ALA A 8 6.71 -5.01 -1.09
CA ALA A 8 6.88 -3.77 -1.82
C ALA A 8 6.32 -3.88 -3.26
N GLU A 9 6.53 -5.01 -3.92
CA GLU A 9 5.95 -5.30 -5.24
C GLU A 9 4.42 -5.37 -5.19
N ALA A 10 3.84 -6.02 -4.17
CA ALA A 10 2.39 -6.05 -3.97
C ALA A 10 1.80 -4.65 -3.72
N ALA A 11 2.49 -3.82 -2.92
CA ALA A 11 2.08 -2.45 -2.65
C ALA A 11 2.09 -1.59 -3.92
N VAL A 12 3.16 -1.66 -4.70
CA VAL A 12 3.27 -0.96 -5.99
C VAL A 12 2.20 -1.45 -6.98
N ALA A 13 1.91 -2.75 -6.99
CA ALA A 13 0.84 -3.30 -7.81
C ALA A 13 -0.55 -2.78 -7.37
N ALA A 14 -0.78 -2.65 -6.07
CA ALA A 14 -2.02 -2.07 -5.54
C ALA A 14 -2.17 -0.59 -5.92
N TRP A 15 -1.08 0.19 -5.88
CA TRP A 15 -1.08 1.60 -6.31
C TRP A 15 -1.38 1.76 -7.81
N ASN A 16 -0.79 0.90 -8.65
CA ASN A 16 -0.97 0.96 -10.10
C ASN A 16 -2.27 0.30 -10.57
N ARG A 17 -3.14 -0.15 -9.67
CA ARG A 17 -4.42 -0.75 -10.03
C ARG A 17 -5.38 0.35 -10.48
N ASP A 18 -5.86 0.26 -11.71
CA ASP A 18 -7.01 1.04 -12.13
C ASP A 18 -8.28 0.47 -11.48
N GLU A 19 -9.01 1.32 -10.75
CA GLU A 19 -10.33 0.98 -10.21
C GLU A 19 -11.39 1.48 -11.21
N LEU A 20 -11.81 0.56 -12.09
CA LEU A 20 -12.75 0.85 -13.18
C LEU A 20 -14.20 0.51 -12.84
N ASP A 21 -14.43 -0.07 -11.66
CA ASP A 21 -15.77 -0.45 -11.21
C ASP A 21 -16.58 0.77 -10.78
N GLU A 22 -17.90 0.70 -10.98
CA GLU A 22 -18.81 1.76 -10.52
C GLU A 22 -18.92 1.74 -8.99
N VAL A 23 -19.02 2.92 -8.39
CA VAL A 23 -19.25 3.07 -6.95
C VAL A 23 -20.63 2.50 -6.61
N SER A 24 -20.65 1.35 -5.91
CA SER A 24 -21.88 0.73 -5.41
C SER A 24 -22.13 1.07 -3.95
N ASP A 25 -23.33 0.77 -3.46
CA ASP A 25 -23.57 0.71 -2.02
C ASP A 25 -22.71 -0.42 -1.43
N GLU A 26 -21.81 -0.08 -0.50
CA GLU A 26 -20.90 -1.03 0.14
C GLU A 26 -21.45 -1.48 1.50
N ILE A 27 -21.32 -2.78 1.79
CA ILE A 27 -21.45 -3.27 3.17
C ILE A 27 -20.18 -2.98 3.97
N ARG A 28 -20.24 -3.13 5.29
CA ARG A 28 -19.10 -2.79 6.16
C ARG A 28 -17.85 -3.59 5.82
N GLU A 29 -18.00 -4.87 5.52
CA GLU A 29 -16.90 -5.76 5.19
C GLU A 29 -16.20 -5.35 3.88
N GLU A 30 -16.96 -4.85 2.89
CA GLU A 30 -16.42 -4.34 1.62
C GLU A 30 -15.67 -3.02 1.83
N TYR A 31 -16.20 -2.14 2.68
CA TYR A 31 -15.53 -0.91 3.08
C TYR A 31 -14.17 -1.20 3.75
N GLU A 32 -14.13 -2.13 4.71
CA GLU A 32 -12.90 -2.49 5.42
C GLU A 32 -11.86 -3.06 4.44
N LEU A 33 -12.28 -3.92 3.51
CA LEU A 33 -11.39 -4.45 2.48
C LEU A 33 -10.84 -3.35 1.55
N ARG A 34 -11.67 -2.37 1.17
CA ARG A 34 -11.24 -1.23 0.37
C ARG A 34 -10.27 -0.33 1.15
N GLU A 35 -10.52 -0.11 2.43
CA GLU A 35 -9.62 0.65 3.30
C GLU A 35 -8.24 0.00 3.37
N ASP A 36 -8.17 -1.31 3.63
CA ASP A 36 -6.90 -2.06 3.66
C ASP A 36 -6.16 -1.97 2.32
N ALA A 37 -6.90 -2.08 1.21
CA ALA A 37 -6.33 -1.94 -0.13
C ALA A 37 -5.80 -0.53 -0.40
N ALA A 38 -6.49 0.51 0.09
CA ALA A 38 -6.08 1.90 -0.04
C ALA A 38 -4.80 2.18 0.78
N GLU A 39 -4.68 1.62 1.97
CA GLU A 39 -3.48 1.75 2.79
C GLU A 39 -2.27 1.08 2.14
N LEU A 40 -2.46 -0.12 1.58
CA LEU A 40 -1.42 -0.83 0.85
C LEU A 40 -0.99 -0.07 -0.41
N ALA A 41 -1.94 0.49 -1.15
CA ALA A 41 -1.67 1.35 -2.31
C ALA A 41 -0.91 2.63 -1.90
N PHE A 42 -1.21 3.22 -0.75
CA PHE A 42 -0.50 4.40 -0.27
C PHE A 42 0.98 4.11 0.03
N ILE A 43 1.28 2.93 0.58
CA ILE A 43 2.67 2.43 0.70
C ILE A 43 3.29 2.24 -0.69
N GLY A 44 2.53 1.73 -1.65
CA GLY A 44 2.94 1.53 -3.03
C GLY A 44 3.40 2.82 -3.72
N LEU A 45 2.68 3.93 -3.48
CA LEU A 45 3.08 5.25 -3.96
C LEU A 45 4.44 5.66 -3.37
N ALA A 46 4.60 5.57 -2.05
CA ALA A 46 5.85 5.93 -1.38
C ALA A 46 7.05 5.10 -1.90
N VAL A 47 6.85 3.80 -2.11
CA VAL A 47 7.86 2.92 -2.70
C VAL A 47 8.17 3.31 -4.15
N SER A 48 7.15 3.65 -4.94
CA SER A 48 7.32 4.01 -6.35
C SER A 48 8.13 5.31 -6.52
N GLU A 49 7.92 6.28 -5.63
CA GLU A 49 8.59 7.58 -5.69
C GLU A 49 9.98 7.59 -5.05
N ARG A 50 10.16 6.85 -3.95
CA ARG A 50 11.32 6.99 -3.04
C ARG A 50 11.99 5.68 -2.65
N GLY A 51 11.47 4.53 -3.11
CA GLY A 51 11.99 3.22 -2.76
C GLY A 51 13.39 2.95 -3.32
N THR A 52 14.30 2.54 -2.45
CA THR A 52 15.63 2.02 -2.80
C THR A 52 15.60 0.50 -2.71
N TRP A 53 15.72 -0.17 -3.86
CA TRP A 53 15.69 -1.63 -3.98
C TRP A 53 17.07 -2.23 -3.70
N ASP A 54 17.15 -3.10 -2.70
CA ASP A 54 18.37 -3.74 -2.20
C ASP A 54 18.15 -5.25 -2.04
N GLY A 55 18.34 -5.99 -3.14
CA GLY A 55 18.09 -7.42 -3.20
C GLY A 55 16.65 -7.79 -2.84
N GLU A 56 16.50 -8.58 -1.77
CA GLU A 56 15.20 -9.03 -1.22
C GLU A 56 14.52 -8.01 -0.30
N GLN A 57 15.06 -6.79 -0.23
CA GLN A 57 14.57 -5.74 0.64
C GLN A 57 14.37 -4.44 -0.13
N VAL A 58 13.44 -3.62 0.33
CA VAL A 58 13.24 -2.24 -0.14
C VAL A 58 13.33 -1.30 1.04
N ILE A 59 14.12 -0.25 0.90
CA ILE A 59 14.23 0.84 1.86
C ILE A 59 13.39 2.01 1.35
N VAL A 60 12.45 2.48 2.15
CA VAL A 60 11.63 3.64 1.83
C VAL A 60 11.55 4.56 3.04
N ASP A 61 11.75 5.84 2.82
CA ASP A 61 11.51 6.87 3.83
C ASP A 61 10.03 7.25 3.82
N LEU A 62 9.40 7.10 4.99
CA LEU A 62 7.98 7.34 5.20
C LEU A 62 7.79 8.56 6.10
N ASP A 63 6.84 9.41 5.77
CA ASP A 63 6.34 10.45 6.68
C ASP A 63 5.39 9.86 7.75
N VAL A 64 4.91 10.71 8.67
CA VAL A 64 4.09 10.26 9.79
C VAL A 64 2.75 9.65 9.36
N ALA A 65 2.16 10.12 8.26
CA ALA A 65 0.89 9.63 7.73
C ALA A 65 1.11 8.27 7.05
N GLU A 66 2.19 8.13 6.29
CA GLU A 66 2.59 6.89 5.64
C GLU A 66 2.99 5.81 6.66
N VAL A 67 3.63 6.20 7.77
CA VAL A 67 3.89 5.29 8.90
C VAL A 67 2.58 4.80 9.52
N ALA A 68 1.58 5.66 9.70
CA ALA A 68 0.28 5.26 10.23
C ALA A 68 -0.45 4.28 9.29
N ALA A 69 -0.41 4.51 7.98
CA ALA A 69 -0.95 3.58 6.98
C ALA A 69 -0.23 2.22 7.02
N ALA A 70 1.10 2.22 7.09
CA ALA A 70 1.88 0.99 7.20
C ALA A 70 1.56 0.17 8.45
N LEU A 71 1.25 0.82 9.58
CA LEU A 71 0.85 0.14 10.81
C LEU A 71 -0.52 -0.52 10.70
N ARG A 72 -1.47 0.10 9.99
CA ARG A 72 -2.82 -0.45 9.81
C ARG A 72 -2.82 -1.59 8.78
N ALA A 73 -2.08 -1.45 7.68
CA ALA A 73 -1.90 -2.51 6.69
C ALA A 73 -1.19 -3.77 7.22
N ALA A 74 -0.48 -3.67 8.35
CA ALA A 74 0.22 -4.78 8.99
C ALA A 74 -0.64 -5.57 9.99
N ARG A 75 -1.94 -5.28 10.10
CA ARG A 75 -2.86 -5.89 11.06
C ARG A 75 -3.48 -7.20 10.54
#